data_AF-A0A927SNY4-F1
#
_entry.id   AF-A0A927SNY4-F1
#
_cell.length_a   1.000
_cell.length_b   1.000
_cell.length_c   1.000
_cell.angle_alpha   90.00
_cell.angle_beta   90.00
_cell.angle_gamma   90.00
#
_symmetry.space_group_name_H-M   'P 1'
#
loop_
_entity.id
_entity.type
_entity.pdbx_description
1 polymer ?
#
loop_
_entity_poly.entity_id
_entity_poly.type
_entity_poly.pdbx_seq_one_letter_code
_entity_poly.pdbx_strand_id
1 'polypeptide(L)'
;MKRRDIVKAIIFSIITCGIYGIYWFICLTDDANTAADEPGTSGGTAFLLGLVTCGIYMFYWNYKMGKKLYVAQIKHNVERPSDNSILYLVLALCGLSIVNYCLMQDELNKYATL
;
A
#
# COMPACT_ATOMS: atom_id res chain seq x y z
N MET A 1 -10.45 9.71 -0.23
CA MET A 1 -9.41 9.28 -1.20
C MET A 1 -9.99 9.21 -2.59
N LYS A 2 -9.15 9.30 -3.64
CA LYS A 2 -9.58 9.20 -5.04
C LYS A 2 -9.26 7.82 -5.60
N ARG A 3 -10.16 7.27 -6.43
CA ARG A 3 -9.91 6.01 -7.14
C ARG A 3 -8.69 6.17 -8.06
N ARG A 4 -7.75 5.21 -8.00
CA ARG A 4 -6.52 5.25 -8.81
C ARG A 4 -6.45 4.05 -9.73
N ASP A 5 -6.17 4.33 -11.00
CA ASP A 5 -6.02 3.30 -12.04
C ASP A 5 -4.65 2.63 -11.91
N ILE A 6 -4.66 1.32 -11.62
CA ILE A 6 -3.47 0.50 -11.38
C ILE A 6 -2.61 0.44 -12.66
N VAL A 7 -3.24 0.36 -13.84
CA VAL A 7 -2.51 0.27 -15.12
C VAL A 7 -1.74 1.56 -15.38
N LYS A 8 -2.38 2.72 -15.14
CA LYS A 8 -1.70 4.02 -15.24
C LYS A 8 -0.55 4.10 -14.24
N ALA A 9 -0.74 3.62 -13.02
CA ALA A 9 0.29 3.67 -11.99
C ALA A 9 1.55 2.85 -12.36
N ILE A 10 1.37 1.67 -12.96
CA ILE A 10 2.47 0.85 -13.46
C ILE A 10 3.20 1.56 -14.62
N ILE A 11 2.45 2.04 -15.62
CA ILE A 11 3.02 2.70 -16.80
C ILE A 11 3.84 3.93 -16.38
N PHE A 12 3.29 4.79 -15.52
CA PHE A 12 4.02 5.96 -15.04
C PHE A 12 5.25 5.59 -14.20
N SER A 13 5.20 4.50 -13.40
CA SER A 13 6.38 4.04 -12.66
C SER A 13 7.52 3.64 -13.59
N ILE A 14 7.23 3.04 -14.74
CA ILE A 14 8.22 2.67 -15.74
C ILE A 14 8.75 3.91 -16.47
N ILE A 15 7.86 4.78 -16.96
CA ILE A 15 8.23 5.99 -17.73
C ILE A 15 9.07 6.96 -16.90
N THR A 16 8.79 7.05 -15.60
CA THR A 16 9.50 7.97 -14.68
C THR A 16 10.70 7.32 -13.99
N CYS A 17 11.17 6.16 -14.45
CA CYS A 17 12.30 5.43 -13.86
C CYS A 17 12.14 5.20 -12.35
N GLY A 18 10.93 4.88 -11.89
CA GLY A 18 10.63 4.57 -10.50
C GLY A 18 10.21 5.76 -9.63
N ILE A 19 10.32 7.01 -10.10
CA ILE A 19 9.93 8.20 -9.32
C ILE A 19 8.43 8.18 -8.99
N TYR A 20 7.58 7.85 -9.96
CA TYR A 20 6.14 7.71 -9.72
C TYR A 20 5.83 6.55 -8.78
N GLY A 21 6.68 5.51 -8.73
CA GLY A 21 6.54 4.42 -7.76
C GLY A 21 6.64 4.90 -6.31
N ILE A 22 7.48 5.89 -6.04
CA ILE A 22 7.60 6.54 -4.73
C ILE A 22 6.33 7.34 -4.41
N TYR A 23 5.84 8.12 -5.35
CA TYR A 23 4.56 8.84 -5.20
C TYR A 23 3.40 7.87 -4.90
N TRP A 24 3.35 6.75 -5.63
CA TRP A 24 2.33 5.74 -5.45
C TRP A 24 2.41 5.08 -4.07
N PHE A 25 3.61 4.76 -3.60
CA PHE A 25 3.85 4.25 -2.24
C PHE A 25 3.35 5.22 -1.15
N ILE A 26 3.63 6.52 -1.30
CA ILE A 26 3.18 7.54 -0.36
C ILE A 26 1.65 7.57 -0.31
N CYS A 27 1.02 7.61 -1.49
CA CYS A 27 -0.44 7.62 -1.58
C CYS A 27 -1.06 6.36 -0.99
N LEU A 28 -0.52 5.18 -1.28
CA LEU A 28 -1.00 3.91 -0.72
C LEU A 28 -0.99 3.94 0.82
N THR A 29 0.09 4.45 1.41
CA THR A 29 0.23 4.54 2.86
C THR A 29 -0.82 5.48 3.46
N ASP A 30 -0.98 6.66 2.89
CA ASP A 30 -1.91 7.68 3.40
C ASP A 30 -3.38 7.29 3.16
N ASP A 31 -3.68 6.71 1.99
CA ASP A 31 -5.00 6.18 1.65
C ASP A 31 -5.38 5.01 2.59
N ALA A 32 -4.44 4.12 2.92
CA ALA A 32 -4.67 3.04 3.89
C ALA A 32 -4.84 3.54 5.33
N ASN A 33 -4.06 4.54 5.75
CA ASN A 33 -4.26 5.19 7.05
C ASN A 33 -5.66 5.80 7.14
N THR A 34 -6.11 6.47 6.08
CA THR A 34 -7.45 7.06 6.00
C THR A 34 -8.55 6.01 5.99
N ALA A 35 -8.39 4.93 5.23
CA ALA A 35 -9.39 3.86 5.11
C ALA A 35 -9.56 3.08 6.42
N ALA A 36 -8.47 2.84 7.15
CA ALA A 36 -8.47 2.18 8.45
C ALA A 36 -8.83 3.13 9.61
N ASP A 37 -8.71 4.45 9.41
CA ASP A 37 -8.87 5.48 10.46
C ASP A 37 -7.97 5.23 11.67
N GLU A 38 -6.78 4.67 11.39
CA GLU A 38 -5.75 4.45 12.38
C GLU A 38 -4.63 5.47 12.17
N PRO A 39 -4.23 6.23 13.22
CA PRO A 39 -3.03 7.04 13.16
C PRO A 39 -1.84 6.11 12.87
N GLY A 40 -1.17 6.35 11.75
CA GLY A 40 -0.05 5.57 11.27
C GLY A 40 1.08 6.45 10.79
N THR A 41 2.20 5.83 10.43
CA THR A 41 3.29 6.52 9.74
C THR A 41 2.74 7.11 8.44
N SER A 42 2.97 8.41 8.21
CA SER A 42 2.64 9.02 6.91
C SER A 42 3.48 8.39 5.81
N GLY A 43 2.99 8.41 4.58
CA GLY A 43 3.71 7.85 3.43
C GLY A 43 5.10 8.45 3.26
N GLY A 44 5.24 9.76 3.48
CA GLY A 44 6.55 10.44 3.44
C GLY A 44 7.52 9.92 4.50
N THR A 45 7.07 9.76 5.75
CA THR A 45 7.91 9.21 6.82
C THR A 45 8.24 7.73 6.58
N ALA A 46 7.29 6.95 6.06
CA ALA A 46 7.51 5.55 5.71
C ALA A 46 8.57 5.40 4.61
N PHE A 47 8.58 6.30 3.62
CA PHE A 47 9.59 6.32 2.56
C PHE A 47 10.96 6.69 3.11
N LEU A 48 11.05 7.72 3.96
CA LEU A 48 12.32 8.11 4.61
C LEU A 48 12.89 6.97 5.47
N LEU A 49 12.04 6.25 6.21
CA LEU A 49 12.45 5.07 6.97
C LEU A 49 12.93 3.95 6.05
N GLY A 50 12.28 3.74 4.90
CA GLY A 50 12.76 2.86 3.84
C GLY A 50 14.18 3.20 3.41
N LEU A 51 14.48 4.48 3.18
CA LEU A 51 15.80 4.93 2.75
C LEU A 51 16.86 4.77 3.86
N VAL A 52 16.54 5.22 5.08
CA VAL A 52 17.46 5.16 6.24
C VAL A 52 17.79 3.73 6.67
N THR A 53 16.84 2.80 6.51
CA THR A 53 17.03 1.37 6.84
C THR A 53 17.51 0.53 5.66
N CYS A 54 17.96 1.17 4.56
CA CYS A 54 18.43 0.48 3.36
C CYS A 54 17.42 -0.54 2.80
N GLY A 55 16.12 -0.19 2.84
CA GLY A 55 15.03 -1.01 2.32
C GLY A 55 14.46 -2.05 3.30
N ILE A 56 15.09 -2.28 4.46
CA ILE A 56 14.59 -3.26 5.44
C ILE A 56 13.20 -2.87 5.96
N TYR A 57 12.97 -1.58 6.21
CA TYR A 57 11.67 -1.07 6.63
C TYR A 57 10.56 -1.36 5.62
N MET A 58 10.88 -1.53 4.33
CA MET A 58 9.89 -1.83 3.30
C MET A 58 9.22 -3.20 3.54
N PHE A 59 9.93 -4.19 4.09
CA PHE A 59 9.33 -5.49 4.45
C PHE A 59 8.34 -5.34 5.61
N TYR A 60 8.73 -4.59 6.64
CA TYR A 60 7.85 -4.25 7.77
C TYR A 60 6.61 -3.49 7.30
N TRP A 61 6.79 -2.52 6.41
CA TRP A 61 5.71 -1.73 5.83
C TRP A 61 4.70 -2.63 5.09
N ASN A 62 5.17 -3.57 4.25
CA ASN A 62 4.29 -4.49 3.51
C ASN A 62 3.43 -5.34 4.46
N TYR A 63 4.02 -5.87 5.53
CA TYR A 63 3.28 -6.59 6.57
C TYR A 63 2.24 -5.68 7.25
N LYS A 64 2.65 -4.47 7.68
CA LYS A 64 1.77 -3.55 8.41
C LYS A 64 0.61 -3.03 7.55
N MET A 65 0.84 -2.85 6.25
CA MET A 65 -0.20 -2.50 5.28
C MET A 65 -1.29 -3.58 5.19
N GLY A 66 -0.92 -4.86 5.23
CA GLY A 66 -1.90 -5.96 5.28
C GLY A 66 -2.81 -5.86 6.50
N LYS A 67 -2.24 -5.60 7.68
CA LYS A 67 -3.03 -5.42 8.92
C LYS A 67 -3.95 -4.21 8.81
N LYS A 68 -3.46 -3.10 8.26
CA LYS A 68 -4.28 -1.88 8.08
C LYS A 68 -5.44 -2.10 7.12
N LEU A 69 -5.20 -2.78 5.99
CA LEU A 69 -6.28 -3.10 5.05
C LEU A 69 -7.30 -4.07 5.65
N TYR A 70 -6.87 -5.03 6.46
CA TYR A 70 -7.79 -5.89 7.23
C TYR A 70 -8.67 -5.08 8.20
N VAL A 71 -8.10 -4.11 8.93
CA VAL A 71 -8.87 -3.20 9.79
C VAL A 71 -9.86 -2.36 8.96
N ALA A 72 -9.43 -1.84 7.81
CA ALA A 72 -10.30 -1.12 6.90
C ALA A 72 -11.49 -1.99 6.42
N GLN A 73 -11.26 -3.25 6.05
CA GLN A 73 -12.33 -4.18 5.66
C GLN A 73 -13.37 -4.36 6.76
N ILE A 74 -12.94 -4.54 8.01
CA ILE A 74 -13.84 -4.64 9.16
C ILE A 74 -14.64 -3.34 9.32
N LYS A 75 -13.97 -2.19 9.26
CA LYS A 75 -14.61 -0.88 9.41
C LYS A 75 -15.66 -0.62 8.34
N HIS A 76 -15.43 -1.08 7.12
CA HIS A 76 -16.36 -0.94 5.99
C HIS A 76 -17.36 -2.11 5.87
N ASN A 77 -17.49 -2.95 6.90
CA ASN A 77 -18.45 -4.07 6.97
C ASN A 77 -18.35 -5.07 5.80
N VAL A 78 -17.14 -5.36 5.34
CA VAL A 78 -16.91 -6.39 4.32
C VAL A 78 -17.32 -7.75 4.89
N GLU A 79 -18.18 -8.49 4.18
CA GLU A 79 -18.76 -9.77 4.66
C GLU A 79 -17.71 -10.83 5.03
N ARG A 80 -16.57 -10.85 4.32
CA ARG A 80 -15.48 -11.81 4.50
C ARG A 80 -14.14 -11.08 4.51
N PRO A 81 -13.74 -10.49 5.64
CA PRO A 81 -12.45 -9.83 5.74
C PRO A 81 -11.32 -10.87 5.70
N SER A 82 -10.21 -10.52 5.05
CA SER A 82 -9.05 -11.39 4.86
C SER A 82 -7.76 -10.65 5.22
N ASP A 83 -6.96 -11.24 6.09
CA ASP A 83 -5.67 -10.68 6.51
C ASP A 83 -4.56 -11.11 5.55
N ASN A 84 -4.20 -10.20 4.65
CA ASN A 84 -3.16 -10.41 3.64
C ASN A 84 -1.73 -10.05 4.11
N SER A 85 -1.50 -9.83 5.41
CA SER A 85 -0.20 -9.36 5.92
C SER A 85 0.97 -10.30 5.61
N ILE A 86 0.75 -11.61 5.76
CA ILE A 86 1.78 -12.62 5.45
C ILE A 86 2.00 -12.71 3.95
N LEU A 87 0.93 -12.65 3.15
CA LEU A 87 1.02 -12.64 1.69
C LEU A 87 1.89 -11.48 1.22
N TYR A 88 1.61 -10.26 1.70
CA TYR A 88 2.38 -9.08 1.30
C TYR A 88 3.84 -9.16 1.77
N LEU A 89 4.11 -9.69 2.96
CA LEU A 89 5.48 -9.91 3.42
C LEU A 89 6.24 -10.89 2.51
N VAL A 90 5.63 -12.03 2.18
CA VAL A 90 6.25 -13.06 1.31
C VAL A 90 6.50 -12.50 -0.10
N LEU A 91 5.51 -11.81 -0.69
CA LEU A 91 5.67 -11.17 -2.00
C LEU A 91 6.80 -10.13 -1.99
N ALA A 92 6.94 -9.36 -0.92
CA ALA A 92 8.03 -8.40 -0.78
C ALA A 92 9.39 -9.11 -0.71
N LEU A 93 9.51 -10.20 0.06
CA LEU A 93 10.73 -11.02 0.15
C LEU A 93 11.11 -11.65 -1.19
N CYS A 94 10.14 -11.98 -2.03
CA CYS A 94 10.36 -12.46 -3.40
C CYS A 94 10.68 -11.35 -4.42
N GLY A 95 10.78 -10.09 -3.99
CA GLY A 95 11.03 -8.95 -4.88
C GLY A 95 9.81 -8.50 -5.70
N LEU A 96 8.60 -8.97 -5.38
CA LEU A 96 7.36 -8.70 -6.09
C LEU A 96 6.61 -7.48 -5.51
N SER A 97 7.34 -6.43 -5.13
CA SER A 97 6.79 -5.24 -4.47
C SER A 97 5.73 -4.50 -5.32
N ILE A 98 5.86 -4.52 -6.66
CA ILE A 98 4.86 -3.93 -7.56
C ILE A 98 3.52 -4.67 -7.46
N VAL A 99 3.55 -6.00 -7.30
CA VAL A 99 2.34 -6.80 -7.14
C VAL A 99 1.63 -6.43 -5.84
N ASN A 100 2.38 -6.22 -4.75
CA ASN A 100 1.82 -5.70 -3.50
C ASN A 100 1.12 -4.36 -3.71
N TYR A 101 1.73 -3.43 -4.43
CA TYR A 101 1.11 -2.12 -4.69
C TYR A 101 -0.20 -2.25 -5.47
N CYS A 102 -0.25 -3.14 -6.46
CA CYS A 102 -1.48 -3.43 -7.20
C CYS A 102 -2.57 -3.99 -6.29
N LEU A 103 -2.26 -5.00 -5.47
CA LEU A 103 -3.23 -5.63 -4.57
C LEU A 103 -3.75 -4.65 -3.52
N MET A 104 -2.86 -3.84 -2.93
CA MET A 104 -3.24 -2.80 -1.97
C MET A 104 -4.10 -1.72 -2.63
N GLN A 105 -3.75 -1.29 -3.84
CA GLN A 105 -4.52 -0.27 -4.57
C GLN A 105 -5.90 -0.78 -4.97
N ASP A 106 -6.01 -2.04 -5.42
CA ASP A 106 -7.29 -2.67 -5.74
C ASP A 106 -8.21 -2.70 -4.53
N GLU A 107 -7.66 -3.11 -3.38
CA GLU A 107 -8.40 -3.13 -2.12
C GLU A 107 -8.86 -1.74 -1.70
N LEU A 108 -7.97 -0.74 -1.73
CA LEU A 108 -8.32 0.64 -1.40
C LEU A 108 -9.34 1.23 -2.36
N ASN A 109 -9.28 0.89 -3.64
CA ASN A 109 -10.23 1.38 -4.64
C ASN A 109 -11.69 0.98 -4.33
N LYS A 110 -11.93 -0.07 -3.53
CA LYS A 110 -13.28 -0.47 -3.09
C LYS A 110 -13.93 0.54 -2.17
N TYR A 111 -13.15 1.35 -1.45
CA TYR A 111 -13.65 2.36 -0.51
C TYR A 111 -13.51 3.79 -1.06
N ALA A 112 -13.06 3.95 -2.31
CA ALA A 112 -12.83 5.25 -2.91
C ALA A 112 -14.13 5.80 -3.49
N THR A 113 -14.38 7.09 -3.28
CA THR A 113 -15.49 7.79 -3.93
C THR A 113 -15.14 7.99 -5.41
N LEU A 114 -16.12 7.74 -6.31
CA LEU A 114 -15.99 7.93 -7.76
C LEU A 114 -15.66 9.39 -8.10
#